data_AF-A0A1H8EDP2-F1
#
_entry.id   AF-A0A1H8EDP2-F1
#
_cell.length_a   1.000
_cell.length_b   1.000
_cell.length_c   1.000
_cell.angle_alpha   90.00
_cell.angle_beta   90.00
_cell.angle_gamma   90.00
#
_symmetry.space_group_name_H-M   'P 1'
#
loop_
_entity.id
_entity.type
_entity.pdbx_description
1 polymer ?
#
loop_
_entity_poly.entity_id
_entity_poly.type
_entity_poly.pdbx_seq_one_letter_code
_entity_poly.pdbx_strand_id
1 'polypeptide(L)'
;KSNVAAAIRYALGRIPKARAYLDDGKLELDNNICERSIRPVTLGRKNYLFMGSKGGGDAAAIAYTLIETCRMNKVDPEAWLRWVLARIADHKMNRLDDLMPWNWPAQ
;
A
#
# COMPACT_ATOMS: atom_id res chain seq x y z
N LYS A 1 -39.13 -6.76 1.89
CA LYS A 1 -38.40 -5.47 1.69
C LYS A 1 -37.57 -5.60 0.40
N SER A 2 -37.67 -4.67 -0.54
CA SER A 2 -36.90 -4.72 -1.80
C SER A 2 -35.42 -4.38 -1.57
N ASN A 3 -34.51 -5.05 -2.31
CA ASN A 3 -33.07 -4.78 -2.31
C ASN A 3 -32.76 -3.33 -2.72
N VAL A 4 -33.51 -2.78 -3.68
CA VAL A 4 -33.38 -1.39 -4.12
C VAL A 4 -33.71 -0.42 -2.98
N ALA A 5 -34.79 -0.69 -2.25
CA ALA A 5 -35.16 0.13 -1.10
C ALA A 5 -34.11 0.08 0.02
N ALA A 6 -33.40 -1.04 0.19
CA ALA A 6 -32.28 -1.14 1.12
C ALA A 6 -31.07 -0.33 0.67
N ALA A 7 -30.70 -0.41 -0.62
CA ALA A 7 -29.61 0.36 -1.21
C ALA A 7 -29.85 1.88 -1.12
N ILE A 8 -31.07 2.34 -1.41
CA ILE A 8 -31.45 3.76 -1.30
C ILE A 8 -31.28 4.25 0.15
N ARG A 9 -31.82 3.52 1.13
CA ARG A 9 -31.66 3.89 2.55
C ARG A 9 -30.20 3.93 2.98
N TYR A 10 -29.40 2.97 2.52
CA TYR A 10 -27.96 2.94 2.79
C TYR A 10 -27.26 4.19 2.22
N ALA A 11 -27.52 4.51 0.96
CA ALA A 11 -26.94 5.69 0.31
C ALA A 11 -27.33 6.98 1.04
N LEU A 12 -28.62 7.17 1.33
CA LEU A 12 -29.13 8.34 2.07
C LEU A 12 -28.48 8.50 3.44
N GLY A 13 -28.27 7.41 4.17
CA GLY A 13 -27.58 7.44 5.47
C GLY A 13 -26.08 7.76 5.37
N ARG A 14 -25.45 7.49 4.22
CA ARG A 14 -24.01 7.71 4.02
C ARG A 14 -23.69 9.08 3.44
N ILE A 15 -24.65 9.71 2.77
CA ILE A 15 -24.54 11.02 2.15
C ILE A 15 -23.80 12.07 3.00
N PRO A 16 -24.12 12.27 4.32
CA PRO A 16 -23.41 13.27 5.12
C PRO A 16 -21.89 13.05 5.20
N LYS A 17 -21.45 11.79 5.22
CA LYS A 17 -20.03 11.43 5.24
C LYS A 17 -19.37 11.55 3.86
N ALA A 18 -20.13 11.28 2.80
CA ALA A 18 -19.65 11.36 1.42
C ALA A 18 -19.44 12.81 0.96
N ARG A 19 -19.99 13.80 1.67
CA ARG A 19 -19.94 15.23 1.33
C ARG A 19 -18.85 16.01 2.07
N ALA A 20 -17.99 15.35 2.85
CA ALA A 20 -16.98 16.04 3.67
C ALA A 20 -16.04 16.95 2.85
N TYR A 21 -15.85 16.65 1.56
CA TYR A 21 -15.09 17.49 0.62
C TYR A 21 -15.71 18.89 0.38
N LEU A 22 -17.00 19.07 0.68
CA LEU A 22 -17.65 20.39 0.62
C LEU A 22 -17.18 21.31 1.76
N ASP A 23 -16.74 20.72 2.87
CA ASP A 23 -16.28 21.45 4.07
C ASP A 23 -14.75 21.56 4.14
N ASP A 24 -14.01 20.60 3.57
CA ASP A 24 -12.54 20.61 3.50
C ASP A 24 -12.04 20.38 2.07
N GLY A 25 -11.49 21.44 1.46
CA GLY A 25 -10.94 21.41 0.10
C GLY A 25 -9.66 20.58 -0.07
N LYS A 26 -9.10 20.01 1.00
CA LYS A 26 -8.01 19.02 0.90
C LYS A 26 -8.52 17.61 0.60
N LEU A 27 -9.82 17.37 0.75
CA LEU A 27 -10.44 16.08 0.47
C LEU A 27 -10.89 16.03 -0.99
N GLU A 28 -10.59 14.90 -1.63
CA GLU A 28 -11.10 14.60 -2.97
C GLU A 28 -12.58 14.20 -2.92
N LEU A 29 -13.31 14.49 -4.00
CA LEU A 29 -14.71 14.10 -4.17
C LEU A 29 -14.90 12.58 -4.14
N ASP A 30 -13.90 11.85 -4.63
CA ASP A 30 -13.89 10.40 -4.74
C ASP A 30 -12.66 9.79 -4.07
N ASN A 31 -12.75 8.48 -3.83
CA ASN A 31 -11.68 7.68 -3.22
C ASN A 31 -10.90 6.87 -4.27
N ASN A 32 -10.99 7.20 -5.56
CA ASN A 32 -10.44 6.39 -6.65
C ASN A 32 -8.92 6.25 -6.55
N ILE A 33 -8.22 7.28 -6.05
CA ILE A 33 -6.78 7.21 -5.77
C ILE A 33 -6.50 6.10 -4.75
N CYS A 34 -7.21 6.11 -3.61
CA CYS A 34 -7.06 5.09 -2.57
C CYS A 34 -7.44 3.68 -3.09
N GLU A 35 -8.54 3.56 -3.83
CA GLU A 35 -8.98 2.28 -4.41
C GLU A 35 -7.97 1.73 -5.41
N ARG A 36 -7.37 2.60 -6.24
CA ARG A 36 -6.29 2.22 -7.16
C ARG A 36 -5.04 1.79 -6.40
N SER A 37 -4.66 2.48 -5.33
CA SER A 37 -3.50 2.14 -4.51
C SER A 37 -3.66 0.80 -3.77
N ILE A 38 -4.86 0.43 -3.34
CA ILE A 38 -5.10 -0.86 -2.65
C ILE A 38 -5.35 -2.03 -3.62
N ARG A 39 -5.67 -1.75 -4.89
CA ARG A 39 -5.96 -2.76 -5.91
C ARG A 39 -4.84 -3.82 -6.07
N PRO A 40 -3.54 -3.48 -6.10
CA PRO A 40 -2.47 -4.48 -6.19
C PRO A 40 -2.51 -5.50 -5.04
N VAL A 41 -2.79 -5.05 -3.82
CA VAL A 41 -2.91 -5.93 -2.65
C VAL A 41 -4.10 -6.87 -2.79
N THR A 42 -5.26 -6.34 -3.20
CA THR A 42 -6.49 -7.13 -3.36
C THR A 42 -6.44 -8.12 -4.52
N LEU A 43 -5.63 -7.85 -5.55
CA LEU A 43 -5.33 -8.80 -6.62
C LEU A 43 -4.27 -9.82 -6.17
N GLY A 44 -3.19 -9.36 -5.55
CA GLY A 44 -2.09 -10.20 -5.06
C GLY A 44 -2.54 -11.27 -4.08
N ARG A 45 -3.49 -10.96 -3.18
CA ARG A 45 -4.03 -11.95 -2.22
C ARG A 45 -4.64 -13.20 -2.87
N LYS A 46 -5.16 -13.07 -4.10
CA LYS A 46 -5.71 -14.23 -4.84
C LYS A 46 -4.63 -15.02 -5.56
N ASN A 47 -3.48 -14.40 -5.82
CA ASN A 47 -2.40 -14.95 -6.63
C ASN A 47 -1.23 -15.49 -5.78
N TYR A 48 -1.14 -15.13 -4.52
CA TYR A 48 -0.06 -15.56 -3.63
C TYR A 48 -0.50 -16.74 -2.78
N LEU A 49 0.22 -17.86 -2.88
CA LEU A 49 -0.08 -19.12 -2.17
C LEU A 49 -0.17 -18.96 -0.65
N PHE A 50 0.52 -17.98 -0.06
CA PHE A 50 0.67 -17.87 1.39
C PHE A 50 -0.12 -16.72 2.03
N MET A 51 -0.82 -15.89 1.25
CA MET A 51 -1.60 -14.76 1.80
C MET A 51 -2.95 -15.18 2.43
N GLY A 52 -3.02 -16.40 2.98
CA GLY A 52 -4.16 -16.97 3.71
C GLY A 52 -3.88 -17.27 5.18
N SER A 53 -2.62 -17.14 5.63
CA SER A 53 -2.24 -17.27 7.04
C SER A 53 -1.84 -15.90 7.62
N LYS A 54 -1.87 -15.77 8.96
CA LYS A 54 -1.41 -14.54 9.63
C LYS A 54 0.03 -14.18 9.23
N GLY A 55 0.94 -15.15 9.31
CA GLY A 55 2.35 -14.93 8.96
C GLY A 55 2.57 -14.56 7.49
N GLY A 56 1.77 -15.11 6.57
CA GLY A 56 1.83 -14.70 5.16
C GLY A 56 1.26 -13.31 4.90
N GLY A 57 0.24 -12.90 5.68
CA GLY A 57 -0.24 -11.52 5.70
C GLY A 57 0.82 -10.54 6.19
N ASP A 58 1.49 -10.86 7.30
CA ASP A 58 2.57 -10.05 7.88
C ASP A 58 3.75 -9.91 6.88
N ALA A 59 4.17 -11.01 6.25
CA ALA A 59 5.22 -10.99 5.24
C ALA A 59 4.84 -10.16 4.00
N ALA A 60 3.60 -10.29 3.52
CA ALA A 60 3.11 -9.48 2.41
C ALA A 60 3.08 -7.99 2.75
N ALA A 61 2.63 -7.63 3.96
CA ALA A 61 2.62 -6.24 4.43
C ALA A 61 4.03 -5.63 4.46
N ILE A 62 5.03 -6.38 4.94
CA ILE A 62 6.43 -5.96 4.91
C ILE A 62 6.89 -5.73 3.47
N ALA A 63 6.67 -6.70 2.57
CA ALA A 63 7.09 -6.60 1.18
C ALA A 63 6.44 -5.41 0.46
N TYR A 64 5.13 -5.22 0.57
CA TYR A 64 4.43 -4.08 -0.02
C TYR A 64 4.94 -2.76 0.54
N THR A 65 5.18 -2.67 1.85
CA THR A 65 5.71 -1.44 2.47
C THR A 65 7.08 -1.07 1.90
N LEU A 66 7.99 -2.04 1.77
CA LEU A 66 9.33 -1.80 1.20
C LEU A 66 9.25 -1.38 -0.28
N ILE A 67 8.41 -2.05 -1.07
CA ILE A 67 8.21 -1.75 -2.49
C ILE A 67 7.62 -0.34 -2.67
N GLU A 68 6.58 0.00 -1.92
CA GLU A 68 5.97 1.33 -1.99
C GLU A 68 6.94 2.42 -1.51
N THR A 69 7.77 2.15 -0.50
CA THR A 69 8.83 3.08 -0.08
C THR A 69 9.81 3.33 -1.22
N CYS A 70 10.22 2.30 -1.98
CA CYS A 70 11.06 2.47 -3.16
C CYS A 70 10.37 3.33 -4.23
N ARG A 71 9.10 3.04 -4.54
CA ARG A 71 8.31 3.81 -5.51
C ARG A 71 8.17 5.29 -5.13
N MET A 72 7.90 5.57 -3.87
CA MET A 72 7.82 6.94 -3.34
C MET A 72 9.15 7.70 -3.47
N ASN A 73 10.28 6.99 -3.38
CA ASN A 73 11.62 7.54 -3.59
C ASN A 73 12.10 7.48 -5.05
N LYS A 74 11.25 7.07 -5.99
CA LYS A 74 11.57 6.90 -7.42
C LYS A 74 12.74 5.93 -7.68
N VAL A 75 12.87 4.93 -6.82
CA VAL A 75 13.89 3.87 -6.92
C VAL A 75 13.24 2.60 -7.46
N ASP A 76 13.93 1.91 -8.37
CA ASP A 76 13.50 0.59 -8.83
C ASP A 76 13.55 -0.43 -7.68
N PRO A 77 12.41 -1.00 -7.26
CA PRO A 77 12.36 -1.88 -6.10
C PRO A 77 13.21 -3.15 -6.26
N GLU A 78 13.32 -3.69 -7.47
CA GLU A 78 14.10 -4.91 -7.73
C GLU A 78 15.60 -4.62 -7.59
N ALA A 79 16.09 -3.57 -8.23
CA ALA A 79 17.48 -3.14 -8.14
C ALA A 79 17.85 -2.84 -6.68
N TRP A 80 17.00 -2.09 -5.97
CA TRP A 80 17.20 -1.80 -4.55
C TRP A 80 17.31 -3.07 -3.71
N LEU A 81 16.33 -3.97 -3.83
CA LEU A 81 16.30 -5.21 -3.07
C LEU A 81 17.54 -6.08 -3.34
N ARG A 82 17.97 -6.17 -4.60
CA ARG A 82 19.17 -6.93 -4.99
C ARG A 82 20.42 -6.42 -4.27
N TRP A 83 20.61 -5.11 -4.20
CA TRP A 83 21.78 -4.49 -3.59
C TRP A 83 21.72 -4.47 -2.07
N VAL A 84 20.52 -4.40 -1.47
CA VAL A 84 20.34 -4.64 -0.03
C VAL A 84 20.72 -6.07 0.29
N LEU A 85 20.17 -7.06 -0.41
CA LEU A 85 20.45 -8.48 -0.18
C LEU A 85 21.93 -8.84 -0.38
N ALA A 86 22.62 -8.18 -1.31
CA ALA A 86 24.06 -8.34 -1.52
C ALA A 86 24.94 -7.77 -0.39
N ARG A 87 24.39 -6.93 0.50
CA ARG A 87 25.14 -6.24 1.57
C ARG A 87 24.70 -6.62 2.98
N ILE A 88 23.44 -7.00 3.16
CA ILE A 88 22.81 -7.12 4.46
C ILE A 88 23.49 -8.15 5.38
N ALA A 89 24.10 -9.20 4.81
CA ALA A 89 24.80 -10.22 5.59
C ALA A 89 26.03 -9.68 6.33
N ASP A 90 26.77 -8.75 5.71
CA ASP A 90 27.99 -8.15 6.27
C ASP A 90 27.76 -6.74 6.84
N HIS A 91 26.53 -6.23 6.75
CA HIS A 91 26.20 -4.87 7.19
C HIS A 91 25.97 -4.79 8.69
N LYS A 92 26.41 -3.69 9.31
CA LYS A 92 26.22 -3.50 10.75
C LYS A 92 24.74 -3.28 11.05
N MET A 93 24.20 -4.06 11.99
CA MET A 93 22.79 -3.97 12.42
C MET A 93 22.39 -2.56 12.87
N ASN A 94 23.29 -1.80 13.48
CA ASN A 94 23.04 -0.42 13.93
C ASN A 94 23.15 0.63 12.80
N ARG A 95 23.31 0.21 11.54
CA ARG A 95 23.42 1.10 10.37
C ARG A 95 22.46 0.72 9.25
N LEU A 96 21.36 0.03 9.54
CA LEU A 96 20.39 -0.36 8.51
C LEU A 96 19.83 0.84 7.72
N ASP A 97 19.84 2.04 8.31
CA ASP A 97 19.46 3.27 7.63
C ASP A 97 20.27 3.53 6.35
N ASP A 98 21.55 3.11 6.32
CA ASP A 98 22.42 3.21 5.13
C ASP A 98 21.87 2.40 3.94
N LEU A 99 21.03 1.39 4.19
CA LEU A 99 20.45 0.52 3.18
C LEU A 99 19.06 0.98 2.71
N MET A 100 18.54 2.09 3.24
CA MET A 100 17.20 2.57 2.90
C MET A 100 17.12 3.09 1.46
N PRO A 101 15.93 3.10 0.84
CA PRO A 101 15.79 3.47 -0.57
C PRO A 101 16.34 4.85 -0.95
N TRP A 102 16.27 5.85 -0.05
CA TRP A 102 16.82 7.19 -0.32
C TRP A 102 18.36 7.25 -0.31
N ASN A 103 19.03 6.24 0.22
CA ASN A 103 20.49 6.09 0.19
C ASN A 103 20.95 5.23 -1.00
N TRP A 104 20.03 4.84 -1.88
CA TRP A 104 20.32 4.10 -3.09
C TRP A 104 21.29 4.88 -4.01
N PRO A 105 22.50 4.38 -4.28
CA PRO A 105 23.37 4.97 -5.28
C PRO A 105 22.80 4.58 -6.65
N ALA A 106 22.02 5.48 -7.25
CA ALA A 106 21.54 5.31 -8.62
C ALA A 106 22.76 5.04 -9.54
N GLN A 107 22.70 3.94 -10.28
CA GLN A 107 23.67 3.60 -11.32
C GLN A 107 23.40 4.39 -12.60
#